data_AF-A0A4Q3C4U0-F1
#
_entry.id   AF-A0A4Q3C4U0-F1
#
_cell.length_a   1.000
_cell.length_b   1.000
_cell.length_c   1.000
_cell.angle_alpha   90.00
_cell.angle_beta   90.00
_cell.angle_gamma   90.00
#
_symmetry.space_group_name_H-M   'P 1'
#
loop_
_entity.id
_entity.type
_entity.pdbx_description
1 polymer ?
#
loop_
_entity_poly.entity_id
_entity_poly.type
_entity_poly.pdbx_seq_one_letter_code
_entity_poly.pdbx_strand_id
1 'polypeptide(L)'
;MFATEIEKTVPMPTHILLIESTASKRQSIKPLLSLQFPYSDVTSMGNDMKSLNFLAQPQEIKPGKSVVVIDVDLTSLDGIGFMESYSRTEHYNASRVIIVSHSGATEIPATYEKNPMVQCIARKQAKEIRACLSGYSFN
;
A
#
# COMPACT_ATOMS: atom_id res chain seq x y z
N MET A 1 17.41 38.72 -1.11
CA MET A 1 16.16 37.98 -1.42
C MET A 1 16.55 36.54 -1.66
N PHE A 2 16.31 35.66 -0.69
CA PHE A 2 16.44 34.22 -0.91
C PHE A 2 15.06 33.71 -1.31
N ALA A 3 14.97 33.17 -2.53
CA ALA A 3 13.80 32.40 -2.92
C ALA A 3 13.77 31.17 -2.00
N THR A 4 12.80 31.13 -1.08
CA THR A 4 12.40 29.90 -0.41
C THR A 4 11.95 28.94 -1.50
N GLU A 5 12.77 27.91 -1.74
CA GLU A 5 12.33 26.71 -2.44
C GLU A 5 11.06 26.24 -1.72
N ILE A 6 9.94 26.31 -2.42
CA ILE A 6 8.71 25.68 -1.99
C ILE A 6 9.06 24.19 -2.01
N GLU A 7 9.35 23.62 -0.84
CA GLU A 7 9.31 22.17 -0.67
C GLU A 7 7.99 21.73 -1.31
N LYS A 8 8.07 21.04 -2.45
CA LYS A 8 6.91 20.40 -3.04
C LYS A 8 6.42 19.42 -1.98
N THR A 9 5.45 19.85 -1.19
CA THR A 9 4.84 19.03 -0.15
C THR A 9 4.27 17.83 -0.87
N VAL A 10 4.94 16.68 -0.74
CA VAL A 10 4.45 15.41 -1.25
C VAL A 10 3.03 15.26 -0.72
N PRO A 11 2.01 15.17 -1.57
CA PRO A 11 0.64 14.99 -1.11
C PRO A 11 0.57 13.74 -0.25
N MET A 12 0.37 13.96 1.06
CA MET A 12 0.29 12.86 2.01
C MET A 12 -1.00 12.08 1.71
N PRO A 13 -0.96 10.73 1.77
CA PRO A 13 -2.18 9.95 1.60
C PRO A 13 -3.22 10.40 2.63
N THR A 14 -4.50 10.37 2.26
CA THR A 14 -5.59 10.62 3.21
C THR A 14 -6.23 9.31 3.66
N HIS A 15 -6.09 8.25 2.85
CA HIS A 15 -6.62 6.93 3.12
C HIS A 15 -5.52 5.88 2.90
N ILE A 16 -5.32 5.03 3.90
CA ILE A 16 -4.39 3.90 3.84
C ILE A 16 -5.17 2.63 4.14
N LEU A 17 -5.24 1.74 3.15
CA LEU A 17 -5.81 0.40 3.30
C LEU A 17 -4.69 -0.58 3.63
N LEU A 18 -4.68 -1.12 4.84
CA LEU A 18 -3.78 -2.17 5.27
C LEU A 18 -4.44 -3.54 5.09
N ILE A 19 -3.88 -4.33 4.19
CA ILE A 19 -4.26 -5.71 3.91
C ILE A 19 -3.22 -6.60 4.57
N GLU A 20 -3.62 -7.23 5.68
CA GLU A 20 -2.76 -8.10 6.48
C GLU A 20 -3.63 -9.23 7.04
N SER A 21 -3.39 -10.45 6.55
CA SER A 21 -4.15 -11.64 6.90
C SER A 21 -3.76 -12.22 8.26
N THR A 22 -2.56 -11.92 8.76
CA THR A 22 -2.06 -12.46 10.04
C THR A 22 -2.34 -11.50 11.20
N ALA A 23 -3.17 -11.92 12.16
CA ALA A 23 -3.55 -11.08 13.30
C ALA A 23 -2.35 -10.58 14.14
N SER A 24 -1.31 -11.41 14.33
CA SER A 24 -0.10 -11.02 15.06
C SER A 24 0.76 -10.00 14.32
N LYS A 25 0.84 -10.09 12.98
CA LYS A 25 1.58 -9.12 12.16
C LYS A 25 0.84 -7.79 12.02
N ARG A 26 -0.50 -7.80 12.07
CA ARG A 26 -1.32 -6.58 12.07
C ARG A 26 -0.95 -5.60 13.19
N GLN A 27 -0.49 -6.11 14.33
CA GLN A 27 -0.09 -5.31 15.48
C GLN A 27 1.25 -4.57 15.27
N SER A 28 2.06 -4.93 14.28
CA SER A 28 3.33 -4.25 14.02
C SER A 28 3.22 -3.15 12.97
N ILE A 29 2.50 -3.36 11.86
CA ILE A 29 2.46 -2.40 10.76
C ILE A 29 1.44 -1.28 10.95
N LYS A 30 0.24 -1.57 11.46
CA LYS A 30 -0.80 -0.54 11.62
C LYS A 30 -0.33 0.64 12.49
N PRO A 31 0.27 0.42 13.68
CA PRO A 31 0.77 1.53 14.50
C PRO A 31 1.88 2.32 13.81
N LEU A 32 2.77 1.65 13.05
CA LEU A 32 3.82 2.30 12.28
C LEU A 32 3.25 3.22 11.20
N LEU A 33 2.22 2.76 10.48
CA LEU A 33 1.52 3.58 9.48
C LEU A 33 0.86 4.79 10.12
N SER A 34 0.15 4.61 11.24
CA SER A 34 -0.46 5.73 11.97
C SER A 34 0.57 6.75 12.47
N LEU A 35 1.77 6.30 12.87
CA LEU A 35 2.86 7.18 13.28
C LEU A 35 3.48 7.93 12.09
N GLN A 36 3.69 7.24 10.97
CA GLN A 36 4.27 7.84 9.76
C GLN A 36 3.30 8.80 9.06
N PHE A 37 1.99 8.56 9.20
CA PHE A 37 0.92 9.29 8.53
C PHE A 37 -0.19 9.70 9.52
N PRO A 38 0.09 10.66 10.43
CA PRO A 38 -0.81 11.01 11.53
C PRO A 38 -2.14 11.65 11.10
N TYR A 39 -2.24 12.10 9.86
CA TYR A 39 -3.44 12.72 9.29
C TYR A 39 -4.18 11.82 8.29
N SER A 40 -3.75 10.57 8.14
CA SER A 40 -4.39 9.60 7.25
C SER A 40 -5.32 8.69 8.04
N ASP A 41 -6.44 8.31 7.44
CA ASP A 41 -7.25 7.22 7.95
C ASP A 41 -6.62 5.87 7.59
N VAL A 42 -6.21 5.09 8.60
CA VAL A 42 -5.58 3.78 8.42
C VAL A 42 -6.60 2.68 8.73
N THR A 43 -7.22 2.17 7.66
CA THR A 43 -8.19 1.07 7.74
C THR A 43 -7.50 -0.27 7.54
N SER A 44 -7.66 -1.19 8.48
CA SER A 44 -7.12 -2.55 8.36
C SER A 44 -8.23 -3.53 8.01
N MET A 45 -8.09 -4.21 6.88
CA MET A 45 -9.09 -5.12 6.34
C MET A 45 -9.06 -6.51 7.01
N GLY A 46 -7.87 -6.90 7.44
CA GLY A 46 -7.63 -8.03 8.32
C GLY A 46 -7.68 -9.44 7.71
N ASN A 47 -8.27 -9.64 6.54
CA ASN A 47 -8.06 -10.84 5.72
C ASN A 47 -8.32 -10.56 4.25
N ASP A 48 -7.89 -11.48 3.40
CA ASP A 48 -7.86 -11.32 1.96
C ASP A 48 -9.29 -11.22 1.38
N MET A 49 -10.21 -12.08 1.83
CA MET A 49 -11.61 -12.08 1.37
C MET A 49 -12.36 -10.79 1.71
N LYS A 50 -12.22 -10.27 2.93
CA LYS A 50 -12.80 -8.98 3.34
C LYS A 50 -12.21 -7.84 2.51
N SER A 51 -10.91 -7.92 2.23
CA SER A 51 -10.22 -6.94 1.40
C SER A 51 -10.77 -6.92 -0.02
N LEU A 52 -10.90 -8.08 -0.67
CA LEU A 52 -11.45 -8.20 -2.01
C LEU A 52 -12.91 -7.73 -2.08
N ASN A 53 -13.74 -8.13 -1.11
CA ASN A 53 -15.14 -7.69 -1.06
C ASN A 53 -15.27 -6.17 -0.93
N PHE A 54 -14.38 -5.52 -0.17
CA PHE A 54 -14.34 -4.08 -0.06
C PHE A 54 -13.86 -3.42 -1.35
N LEU A 55 -12.79 -3.93 -1.95
CA LEU A 55 -12.17 -3.39 -3.17
C LEU A 55 -13.02 -3.59 -4.43
N ALA A 56 -13.93 -4.57 -4.40
CA ALA A 56 -14.90 -4.84 -5.47
C ALA A 56 -16.16 -3.96 -5.38
N GLN A 57 -16.42 -3.30 -4.26
CA GLN A 57 -17.55 -2.38 -4.14
C GLN A 57 -17.25 -1.07 -4.86
N PRO A 58 -18.24 -0.45 -5.53
CA PRO A 58 -18.09 0.89 -6.09
C PRO A 58 -17.81 1.87 -4.94
N GLN A 59 -16.61 2.42 -4.89
CA GLN A 59 -16.23 3.46 -3.93
C GLN A 59 -15.69 4.67 -4.69
N GLU A 60 -15.80 5.85 -4.07
CA GLU A 60 -15.14 7.05 -4.58
C GLU A 60 -13.63 6.88 -4.41
N ILE A 61 -12.96 6.34 -5.43
CA ILE A 61 -11.51 6.24 -5.44
C ILE A 61 -10.97 7.62 -5.72
N LYS A 62 -10.27 8.22 -4.75
CA LYS A 62 -9.60 9.51 -4.91
C LYS A 62 -8.18 9.25 -5.42
N PRO A 63 -7.92 9.36 -6.73
CA PRO A 63 -6.61 9.03 -7.27
C PRO A 63 -5.56 9.90 -6.59
N GLY A 64 -4.47 9.26 -6.21
CA GLY A 64 -3.39 9.96 -5.52
C GLY A 64 -3.63 10.33 -4.06
N LYS A 65 -4.76 9.91 -3.47
CA LYS A 65 -5.03 10.08 -2.04
C LYS A 65 -5.13 8.76 -1.28
N SER A 66 -5.12 7.65 -2.02
CA SER A 66 -5.24 6.28 -1.50
C SER A 66 -3.93 5.51 -1.66
N VAL A 67 -3.48 4.89 -0.57
CA VAL A 67 -2.37 3.93 -0.56
C VAL A 67 -2.90 2.59 -0.08
N VAL A 68 -2.55 1.52 -0.78
CA VAL A 68 -2.83 0.14 -0.36
C VAL A 68 -1.51 -0.47 0.10
N VAL A 69 -1.45 -0.85 1.37
CA VAL A 69 -0.31 -1.57 1.95
C VAL A 69 -0.71 -3.03 2.08
N ILE A 70 0.02 -3.91 1.41
CA ILE A 70 -0.26 -5.35 1.35
C ILE A 70 0.87 -6.07 2.09
N ASP A 71 0.58 -6.62 3.26
CA ASP A 71 1.44 -7.58 3.97
C ASP A 71 0.71 -8.93 3.98
N VAL A 72 0.85 -9.68 2.89
CA VAL A 72 0.31 -11.05 2.76
C VAL A 72 1.46 -12.00 2.45
N ASP A 73 1.26 -13.28 2.77
CA ASP A 73 2.22 -14.31 2.38
C ASP A 73 2.07 -14.64 0.89
N LEU A 74 2.91 -14.00 0.08
CA LEU A 74 2.93 -14.17 -1.37
C LEU A 74 3.48 -15.53 -1.82
N THR A 75 3.98 -16.36 -0.90
CA THR A 75 4.37 -17.74 -1.20
C THR A 75 3.20 -18.72 -1.09
N SER A 76 2.09 -18.28 -0.50
CA SER A 76 0.86 -19.07 -0.36
C SER A 76 -0.07 -18.90 -1.57
N LEU A 77 -0.87 -19.95 -1.87
CA LEU A 77 -1.89 -19.87 -2.92
C LEU A 77 -2.92 -18.77 -2.64
N ASP A 78 -3.26 -18.54 -1.37
CA ASP A 78 -4.20 -17.51 -0.96
C ASP A 78 -3.65 -16.11 -1.26
N GLY A 79 -2.39 -15.84 -0.91
CA GLY A 79 -1.73 -14.58 -1.21
C GLY A 79 -1.58 -14.32 -2.71
N ILE A 80 -1.20 -15.35 -3.49
CA ILE A 80 -1.13 -15.26 -4.96
C ILE A 80 -2.52 -14.96 -5.54
N GLY A 81 -3.55 -15.71 -5.14
CA GLY A 81 -4.92 -15.53 -5.61
C GLY A 81 -5.51 -14.17 -5.24
N PHE A 82 -5.17 -13.66 -4.05
CA PHE A 82 -5.50 -12.30 -3.63
C PHE A 82 -4.89 -11.27 -4.58
N MET A 83 -3.59 -11.38 -4.87
CA MET A 83 -2.90 -10.45 -5.77
C MET A 83 -3.47 -10.51 -7.19
N GLU A 84 -3.73 -11.68 -7.74
CA GLU A 84 -4.36 -11.77 -9.06
C GLU A 84 -5.74 -11.11 -9.08
N SER A 85 -6.54 -11.31 -8.04
CA SER A 85 -7.88 -10.71 -7.92
C SER A 85 -7.79 -9.19 -7.77
N TYR A 86 -6.89 -8.70 -6.90
CA TYR A 86 -6.70 -7.27 -6.66
C TYR A 86 -6.26 -6.52 -7.93
N SER A 87 -5.38 -7.11 -8.74
CA SER A 87 -4.89 -6.49 -9.99
C SER A 87 -5.99 -6.20 -11.03
N ARG A 88 -7.17 -6.82 -10.87
CA ARG A 88 -8.33 -6.62 -11.75
C ARG A 88 -9.30 -5.56 -11.22
N THR A 89 -9.04 -4.98 -10.05
CA THR A 89 -9.88 -3.94 -9.45
C THR A 89 -9.48 -2.54 -9.93
N GLU A 90 -10.42 -1.60 -9.94
CA GLU A 90 -10.11 -0.19 -10.25
C GLU A 90 -9.10 0.42 -9.27
N HIS A 91 -9.12 -0.03 -8.01
CA HIS A 91 -8.19 0.39 -6.97
C HIS A 91 -6.73 0.13 -7.31
N TYR A 92 -6.42 -0.91 -8.09
CA TYR A 92 -5.05 -1.24 -8.49
C TYR A 92 -4.42 -0.18 -9.40
N ASN A 93 -5.23 0.43 -10.28
CA ASN A 93 -4.77 1.46 -11.22
C ASN A 93 -4.96 2.89 -10.71
N ALA A 94 -5.63 3.07 -9.57
CA ALA A 94 -5.91 4.38 -9.00
C ALA A 94 -5.21 4.64 -7.66
N SER A 95 -4.62 3.61 -7.03
CA SER A 95 -3.92 3.71 -5.75
C SER A 95 -2.43 3.43 -5.90
N ARG A 96 -1.62 4.02 -5.02
CA ARG A 96 -0.25 3.55 -4.79
C ARG A 96 -0.31 2.24 -4.01
N VAL A 97 0.52 1.26 -4.39
CA VAL A 97 0.53 -0.06 -3.77
C VAL A 97 1.91 -0.31 -3.19
N ILE A 98 1.98 -0.54 -1.87
CA ILE A 98 3.19 -0.94 -1.18
C ILE A 98 3.03 -2.39 -0.74
N ILE A 99 3.82 -3.28 -1.32
CA ILE A 99 3.87 -4.68 -0.94
C ILE A 99 4.99 -4.85 0.07
N VAL A 100 4.63 -5.33 1.25
CA VAL A 100 5.55 -5.66 2.34
C VAL A 100 5.69 -7.17 2.39
N SER A 101 6.87 -7.68 2.05
CA SER A 101 7.15 -9.12 2.00
C SER A 101 8.28 -9.49 2.95
N HIS A 102 8.60 -10.79 3.11
CA HIS A 102 9.68 -11.18 4.02
C HIS A 102 11.05 -10.71 3.51
N SER A 103 11.37 -11.02 2.24
CA SER A 103 12.66 -10.74 1.61
C SER A 103 12.68 -9.52 0.67
N GLY A 104 11.53 -8.93 0.35
CA GLY A 104 11.39 -7.88 -0.67
C GLY A 104 10.90 -8.43 -2.02
N ALA A 105 11.38 -7.83 -3.11
CA ALA A 105 10.81 -8.00 -4.46
C ALA A 105 10.81 -9.44 -5.02
N THR A 106 11.56 -10.36 -4.43
CA THR A 106 11.71 -11.74 -4.92
C THR A 106 10.43 -12.59 -4.84
N GLU A 107 9.40 -12.12 -4.11
CA GLU A 107 8.16 -12.87 -3.86
C GLU A 107 6.96 -12.35 -4.68
N ILE A 108 7.16 -11.38 -5.59
CA ILE A 108 6.05 -10.71 -6.27
C ILE A 108 5.76 -11.30 -7.66
N PRO A 109 4.48 -11.48 -8.04
CA PRO A 109 4.12 -11.86 -9.40
C PRO A 109 4.55 -10.81 -10.44
N ALA A 110 5.09 -11.25 -11.58
CA ALA A 110 5.59 -10.37 -12.66
C ALA A 110 4.58 -9.31 -13.17
N THR A 111 3.28 -9.53 -13.01
CA THR A 111 2.21 -8.57 -13.34
C THR A 111 2.33 -7.27 -12.53
N TYR A 112 2.81 -7.37 -11.29
CA TYR A 112 2.96 -6.25 -10.37
C TYR A 112 4.26 -5.47 -10.60
N GLU A 113 5.32 -6.14 -11.08
CA GLU A 113 6.60 -5.50 -11.40
C GLU A 113 6.47 -4.45 -12.52
N LYS A 114 5.49 -4.63 -13.41
CA LYS A 114 5.25 -3.71 -14.53
C LYS A 114 4.45 -2.46 -14.16
N ASN A 115 3.84 -2.41 -12.98
CA ASN A 115 3.05 -1.26 -12.55
C ASN A 115 3.94 -0.28 -11.77
N PRO A 116 4.21 0.94 -12.29
CA PRO A 116 5.07 1.92 -11.62
C PRO A 116 4.47 2.49 -10.32
N MET A 117 3.20 2.19 -10.02
CA MET A 117 2.55 2.53 -8.76
C MET A 117 2.74 1.46 -7.68
N VAL A 118 3.27 0.30 -8.04
CA VAL A 118 3.60 -0.78 -7.12
C VAL A 118 5.05 -0.66 -6.70
N GLN A 119 5.30 -0.71 -5.41
CA GLN A 119 6.63 -0.83 -4.84
C GLN A 119 6.67 -1.98 -3.85
N CYS A 120 7.77 -2.72 -3.86
CA CYS A 120 8.03 -3.76 -2.89
C CYS A 120 9.11 -3.34 -1.91
N ILE A 121 8.89 -3.65 -0.64
CA ILE A 121 9.88 -3.51 0.41
C ILE A 121 9.92 -4.77 1.28
N ALA A 122 11.08 -5.06 1.84
CA ALA A 122 11.18 -6.10 2.86
C ALA A 122 10.52 -5.60 4.16
N ARG A 123 9.95 -6.50 4.97
CA ARG A 123 9.25 -6.15 6.22
C ARG A 123 10.14 -5.37 7.19
N LYS A 124 11.44 -5.65 7.22
CA LYS A 124 12.45 -4.90 8.02
C LYS A 124 12.56 -3.42 7.62
N GLN A 125 12.11 -3.05 6.42
CA GLN A 125 12.08 -1.70 5.87
C GLN A 125 10.71 -1.03 5.99
N ALA A 126 9.71 -1.63 6.66
CA ALA A 126 8.39 -1.02 6.82
C ALA A 126 8.41 0.38 7.51
N LYS A 127 9.48 0.68 8.25
CA LYS A 127 9.75 2.03 8.81
C LYS A 127 10.02 3.10 7.74
N GLU A 128 10.30 2.70 6.50
CA GLU A 128 10.67 3.55 5.37
C GLU A 128 9.51 3.78 4.40
N ILE A 129 8.30 3.27 4.68
CA ILE A 129 7.11 3.41 3.80
C ILE A 129 6.85 4.88 3.44
N ARG A 130 6.99 5.81 4.39
CA ARG A 130 6.88 7.25 4.10
C ARG A 130 7.90 7.75 3.10
N ALA A 131 9.16 7.28 3.17
CA ALA A 131 10.19 7.64 2.21
C ALA A 131 9.90 7.06 0.83
N CYS A 132 9.40 5.83 0.75
CA CYS A 132 8.93 5.21 -0.51
C CYS A 132 7.87 6.06 -1.22
N LEU A 133 7.00 6.74 -0.47
CA LEU A 133 5.96 7.60 -1.04
C LEU A 133 6.46 9.02 -1.40
N SER A 134 7.61 9.46 -0.86
CA SER A 134 8.12 10.83 -1.04
C SER A 134 8.65 11.18 -2.44
N GLY A 135 8.87 10.18 -3.31
CA GLY A 135 9.33 10.38 -4.68
C GLY A 135 8.22 10.60 -5.72
N TYR A 136 6.95 10.53 -5.31
CA TYR A 136 5.83 10.51 -6.25
C TYR A 136 5.07 11.84 -6.24
N SER A 137 5.14 12.55 -7.36
CA SER A 137 4.23 13.68 -7.64
C SER A 137 2.89 13.13 -8.10
N PHE A 138 1.81 13.63 -7.52
CA PHE A 138 0.46 13.38 -8.00
C PHE A 138 0.19 14.44 -9.07
N ASN A 139 0.02 14.00 -10.31
CA ASN A 139 -0.40 14.86 -11.42
C ASN A 139 -1.92 14.97 -11.42
#